data_AF-A0A936VG93-F1
#
_entry.id   AF-A0A936VG93-F1
#
_cell.length_a   1.000
_cell.length_b   1.000
_cell.length_c   1.000
_cell.angle_alpha   90.00
_cell.angle_beta   90.00
_cell.angle_gamma   90.00
#
_symmetry.space_group_name_H-M   'P 1'
#
loop_
_entity.id
_entity.type
_entity.pdbx_description
1 polymer ?
#
loop_
_entity_poly.entity_id
_entity_poly.type
_entity_poly.pdbx_seq_one_letter_code
_entity_poly.pdbx_strand_id
1 'polypeptide(L)'
;MYDDLISALTEISMGGIWLGINEAYRPFSVQQDYWNKQQENEAAVARRKPKPYRNILAAAFPGTSNHGGGTALDIDTTYLPKVLTQGPGKGKTVKQILEKYGFSRPASTMARKDYPHWQHKSASANSVEANRVAREYYENCL
;
A
#
# COMPACT_ATOMS: atom_id res chain seq x y z
N MET A 1 -1.05 16.41 16.28
CA MET A 1 -0.52 16.83 14.97
C MET A 1 -0.77 15.65 14.04
N TYR A 2 -1.31 15.87 12.84
CA TYR A 2 -1.86 14.79 12.01
C TYR A 2 -0.74 13.88 11.46
N ASP A 3 -0.57 12.71 12.09
CA ASP A 3 0.26 11.60 11.58
C ASP A 3 -0.52 10.84 10.50
N ASP A 4 -0.83 11.53 9.40
CA ASP A 4 -1.62 10.94 8.32
C ASP A 4 -0.97 11.09 6.94
N LEU A 5 -1.46 10.27 6.00
CA LEU A 5 -0.93 10.19 4.65
C LEU A 5 -1.07 11.52 3.90
N ILE A 6 -2.18 12.22 4.10
CA ILE A 6 -2.47 13.49 3.40
C ILE A 6 -1.45 14.55 3.80
N SER A 7 -1.09 14.61 5.08
CA SER A 7 -0.08 15.53 5.61
C SER A 7 1.31 15.24 5.00
N ALA A 8 1.69 13.97 4.92
CA ALA A 8 2.94 13.55 4.27
C ALA A 8 2.99 13.96 2.78
N LEU A 9 1.92 13.65 2.03
CA LEU A 9 1.83 13.96 0.60
C LEU A 9 1.83 15.47 0.34
N THR A 10 1.18 16.24 1.20
CA THR A 10 1.14 17.71 1.11
C THR A 10 2.54 18.29 1.29
N GLU A 11 3.29 17.85 2.30
CA GLU A 11 4.67 18.34 2.51
C GLU A 11 5.58 17.99 1.34
N ILE A 12 5.44 16.79 0.77
CA ILE A 12 6.22 16.35 -0.40
C ILE A 12 5.89 17.19 -1.64
N SER A 13 4.61 17.47 -1.89
CA SER A 13 4.15 18.32 -2.99
C SER A 13 4.63 19.77 -2.82
N MET A 14 4.49 20.33 -1.63
CA MET A 14 5.03 21.65 -1.30
C MET A 14 6.54 21.72 -1.51
N GLY A 15 7.25 20.61 -1.23
CA GLY A 15 8.69 20.45 -1.46
C GLY A 15 9.13 20.32 -2.91
N GLY A 16 8.20 20.44 -3.87
CA GLY A 16 8.48 20.44 -5.32
C GLY A 16 8.48 19.05 -5.95
N ILE A 17 7.98 18.02 -5.25
CA ILE A 17 7.91 16.66 -5.76
C ILE A 17 6.45 16.24 -5.91
N TRP A 18 6.04 15.95 -7.14
CA TRP A 18 4.76 15.33 -7.43
C TRP A 18 4.92 13.81 -7.41
N LEU A 19 4.32 13.15 -6.41
CA LEU A 19 4.36 11.70 -6.29
C LEU A 19 3.25 11.06 -7.12
N GLY A 20 3.64 10.11 -7.99
CA GLY A 20 2.69 9.15 -8.56
C GLY A 20 2.34 8.10 -7.52
N ILE A 21 1.07 8.03 -7.13
CA ILE A 21 0.52 6.98 -6.26
C ILE A 21 -0.14 5.94 -7.16
N ASN A 22 0.39 4.73 -7.14
CA ASN A 22 -0.11 3.62 -7.95
C ASN A 22 -1.39 3.04 -7.34
N GLU A 23 -1.44 2.95 -6.01
CA GLU A 23 -2.60 2.44 -5.27
C GLU A 23 -2.58 2.98 -3.84
N ALA A 24 -3.70 3.49 -3.33
CA ALA A 24 -3.84 3.91 -1.93
C ALA A 24 -4.97 3.19 -1.22
N TYR A 25 -6.07 2.93 -1.93
CA TYR A 25 -7.22 2.19 -1.42
C TYR A 25 -7.56 1.05 -2.36
N ARG A 26 -7.85 -0.12 -1.79
CA ARG A 26 -8.31 -1.29 -2.53
C ARG A 26 -9.63 -1.78 -1.94
N PRO A 27 -10.73 -1.74 -2.71
CA PRO A 27 -12.01 -2.29 -2.27
C PRO A 27 -11.92 -3.79 -1.95
N PHE A 28 -12.79 -4.26 -1.05
CA PHE A 28 -12.86 -5.68 -0.68
C PHE A 28 -13.06 -6.60 -1.89
N SER A 29 -13.94 -6.22 -2.82
CA SER A 29 -14.22 -6.99 -4.04
C SER A 29 -12.99 -7.15 -4.95
N VAL A 30 -12.18 -6.09 -5.07
CA VAL A 30 -10.90 -6.13 -5.83
C VAL A 30 -9.90 -7.01 -5.11
N GLN A 31 -9.81 -6.92 -3.77
CA GLN A 31 -8.95 -7.81 -2.98
C GLN A 31 -9.39 -9.29 -3.10
N GLN A 32 -10.70 -9.57 -3.14
CA GLN A 32 -11.26 -10.90 -3.35
C GLN A 32 -10.91 -11.46 -4.73
N ASP A 33 -10.98 -10.64 -5.78
CA ASP A 33 -10.56 -11.01 -7.12
C ASP A 33 -9.06 -11.37 -7.16
N TYR A 34 -8.20 -10.56 -6.52
CA TYR A 34 -6.76 -10.84 -6.42
C TYR A 34 -6.49 -12.15 -5.66
N TRP A 35 -7.21 -12.39 -4.57
CA TRP A 35 -7.12 -13.63 -3.80
C TRP A 35 -7.55 -14.85 -4.63
N ASN A 36 -8.67 -14.78 -5.34
CA ASN A 36 -9.16 -15.87 -6.19
C ASN A 36 -8.15 -16.22 -7.28
N LYS A 37 -7.60 -15.21 -7.97
CA LYS A 37 -6.58 -15.40 -9.00
C LYS A 37 -5.27 -15.97 -8.42
N GLN A 38 -4.91 -15.63 -7.19
CA GLN A 38 -3.78 -16.24 -6.49
C GLN A 38 -4.02 -17.75 -6.25
N GLN A 39 -5.21 -18.13 -5.79
CA GLN A 39 -5.58 -19.53 -5.61
C GLN A 39 -5.56 -20.31 -6.93
N GLU A 40 -6.06 -19.72 -8.02
CA GLU A 40 -5.98 -20.32 -9.36
C GLU A 40 -4.54 -20.52 -9.83
N ASN A 41 -3.67 -19.54 -9.57
CA ASN A 41 -2.25 -19.63 -9.87
C ASN A 41 -1.56 -20.74 -9.08
N GLU A 42 -1.83 -20.84 -7.77
CA GLU A 42 -1.29 -21.90 -6.90
C GLU A 42 -1.73 -23.28 -7.39
N ALA A 43 -3.01 -23.44 -7.74
CA ALA A 43 -3.53 -24.66 -8.33
C ALA A 43 -2.93 -24.96 -9.72
N ALA A 44 -2.62 -23.96 -10.53
CA ALA A 44 -1.95 -24.13 -11.83
C ALA A 44 -0.49 -24.58 -11.67
N VAL A 45 0.23 -23.99 -10.71
CA VAL A 45 1.61 -24.38 -10.36
C VAL A 45 1.67 -25.80 -9.84
N ALA A 46 0.76 -26.19 -8.94
CA ALA A 46 0.64 -27.56 -8.45
C ALA A 46 0.42 -28.56 -9.61
N ARG A 47 -0.31 -28.15 -10.65
CA ARG A 47 -0.55 -28.93 -11.87
C ARG A 47 0.53 -28.75 -12.96
N ARG A 48 1.62 -28.03 -12.69
CA ARG A 48 2.71 -27.70 -13.63
C ARG A 48 2.23 -27.08 -14.96
N LYS A 49 1.13 -26.33 -14.93
CA LYS A 49 0.60 -25.60 -16.11
C LYS A 49 1.16 -24.17 -16.16
N PRO A 50 1.18 -23.52 -17.34
CA PRO A 50 1.47 -22.10 -17.44
C PRO A 50 0.55 -21.31 -16.50
N LYS A 51 1.11 -20.33 -15.80
CA LYS A 51 0.33 -19.49 -14.88
C LYS A 51 -0.65 -18.61 -15.67
N PRO A 52 -1.95 -18.61 -15.34
CA PRO A 52 -2.91 -17.72 -15.98
C PRO A 52 -2.62 -16.25 -15.67
N TYR A 53 -2.08 -15.92 -14.49
CA TYR A 53 -1.79 -14.54 -14.09
C TYR A 53 -0.34 -14.39 -13.60
N ARG A 54 0.59 -14.03 -14.49
CA ARG A 54 2.03 -13.95 -14.19
C ARG A 54 2.42 -12.94 -13.09
N ASN A 55 1.58 -11.94 -12.81
CA ASN A 55 1.96 -10.78 -11.98
C ASN A 55 1.33 -10.76 -10.57
N ILE A 56 0.48 -11.71 -10.22
CA ILE A 56 -0.11 -11.78 -8.87
C ILE A 56 0.87 -12.56 -8.00
N LEU A 57 1.72 -11.84 -7.27
CA LEU A 57 2.91 -12.40 -6.62
C LEU A 57 2.70 -12.76 -5.14
N ALA A 58 1.64 -12.23 -4.51
CA ALA A 58 1.05 -12.64 -3.24
C ALA A 58 -0.14 -11.71 -2.97
N ALA A 59 -1.37 -12.24 -2.90
CA ALA A 59 -2.52 -11.46 -2.48
C ALA A 59 -2.78 -11.74 -0.99
N ALA A 60 -2.96 -10.69 -0.17
CA ALA A 60 -3.51 -10.85 1.17
C ALA A 60 -4.93 -11.44 1.10
N PHE A 61 -5.37 -12.11 2.17
CA PHE A 61 -6.77 -12.51 2.27
C PHE A 61 -7.67 -11.25 2.25
N PRO A 62 -8.88 -11.33 1.67
CA PRO A 62 -9.80 -10.19 1.68
C PRO A 62 -10.10 -9.73 3.11
N GLY A 63 -9.90 -8.44 3.37
CA GLY A 63 -10.00 -7.88 4.72
C GLY A 63 -8.74 -8.02 5.59
N THR A 64 -7.59 -8.43 5.03
CA THR A 64 -6.29 -8.38 5.74
C THR A 64 -5.24 -7.53 5.03
N SER A 65 -5.62 -6.88 3.92
CA SER A 65 -4.79 -5.93 3.18
C SER A 65 -4.85 -4.54 3.81
N ASN A 66 -3.70 -3.92 4.06
CA ASN A 66 -3.63 -2.53 4.55
C ASN A 66 -4.16 -1.51 3.53
N HIS A 67 -4.20 -1.84 2.23
CA HIS A 67 -4.90 -1.02 1.24
C HIS A 67 -6.42 -1.01 1.45
N GLY A 68 -6.98 -2.09 2.01
CA GLY A 68 -8.40 -2.15 2.36
C GLY A 68 -8.76 -1.25 3.55
N GLY A 69 -7.81 -1.04 4.46
CA GLY A 69 -7.95 -0.12 5.59
C GLY A 69 -7.56 1.33 5.28
N GLY A 70 -7.10 1.64 4.06
CA GLY A 70 -6.61 2.98 3.70
C GLY A 70 -5.33 3.40 4.45
N THR A 71 -4.59 2.44 5.01
CA THR A 71 -3.38 2.70 5.81
C THR A 71 -2.09 2.35 5.06
N ALA A 72 -2.19 2.04 3.77
CA ALA A 72 -1.06 1.77 2.90
C ALA A 72 -1.16 2.50 1.56
N LEU A 73 -0.01 2.68 0.92
CA LEU A 73 0.08 3.14 -0.45
C LEU A 73 1.24 2.49 -1.19
N ASP A 74 1.07 2.40 -2.50
CA ASP A 74 2.08 1.96 -3.44
C ASP A 74 2.61 3.16 -4.23
N ILE A 75 3.92 3.40 -4.18
CA ILE A 75 4.61 4.47 -4.91
C ILE A 75 5.82 3.92 -5.67
N ASP A 76 6.20 4.56 -6.77
CA ASP A 76 7.44 4.21 -7.44
C ASP A 76 8.65 4.50 -6.54
N THR A 77 9.54 3.52 -6.38
CA THR A 77 10.71 3.65 -5.51
C THR A 77 11.74 4.66 -6.00
N THR A 78 11.69 5.05 -7.28
CA THR A 78 12.52 6.13 -7.84
C THR A 78 12.22 7.50 -7.21
N TYR A 79 11.07 7.69 -6.56
CA TYR A 79 10.76 8.90 -5.81
C TYR A 79 11.46 8.96 -4.45
N LEU A 80 11.72 7.80 -3.81
CA LEU A 80 12.24 7.72 -2.44
C LEU A 80 13.54 8.51 -2.19
N PRO A 81 14.55 8.49 -3.08
CA PRO A 81 15.78 9.26 -2.87
C PRO A 81 15.65 10.74 -3.26
N LYS A 82 14.54 11.19 -3.88
CA LYS A 82 14.38 12.58 -4.29
C LYS A 82 14.31 13.48 -3.05
N VAL A 83 15.03 14.59 -3.12
CA VAL A 83 15.17 15.57 -2.04
C VAL A 83 14.21 16.74 -2.28
N LEU A 84 13.47 17.12 -1.25
CA LEU A 84 12.60 18.30 -1.27
C LEU A 84 13.49 19.56 -1.37
N THR A 85 13.24 20.40 -2.37
CA THR A 85 14.07 21.58 -2.66
C THR A 85 13.58 22.85 -1.95
N GLN A 86 12.35 22.81 -1.42
CA GLN A 86 11.69 23.94 -0.76
C GLN A 86 10.72 23.45 0.34
N GLY A 87 10.05 24.38 1.03
CA GLY A 87 9.02 24.07 2.03
C GLY A 87 9.54 23.53 3.38
N PRO A 88 8.63 23.10 4.27
CA PRO A 88 8.95 22.67 5.65
C PRO A 88 9.91 21.48 5.73
N GLY A 89 9.92 20.62 4.71
CA GLY A 89 10.77 19.43 4.61
C GLY A 89 12.04 19.62 3.77
N LYS A 90 12.43 20.86 3.45
CA LYS A 90 13.59 21.14 2.58
C LYS A 90 14.84 20.38 3.03
N GLY A 91 15.52 19.74 2.09
CA GLY A 91 16.73 18.94 2.33
C GLY A 91 16.45 17.52 2.85
N LYS A 92 15.19 17.16 3.11
CA LYS A 92 14.78 15.78 3.42
C LYS A 92 14.42 15.04 2.14
N THR A 93 14.59 13.73 2.16
CA THR A 93 14.11 12.86 1.08
C THR A 93 12.63 12.53 1.24
N VAL A 94 11.96 12.13 0.15
CA VAL A 94 10.60 11.57 0.19
C VAL A 94 10.47 10.48 1.26
N LYS A 95 11.46 9.56 1.29
CA LYS A 95 11.53 8.51 2.33
C LYS A 95 11.50 9.09 3.74
N GLN A 96 12.33 10.10 4.02
CA GLN A 96 12.39 10.71 5.35
C GLN A 96 11.09 11.42 5.73
N ILE A 97 10.39 12.02 4.76
CA ILE A 97 9.06 12.61 5.00
C ILE A 97 8.06 11.51 5.33
N LEU A 98 8.00 10.43 4.55
CA LEU A 98 7.11 9.30 4.85
C LEU A 98 7.39 8.70 6.24
N GLU A 99 8.65 8.51 6.60
CA GLU A 99 9.05 7.99 7.91
C GLU A 99 8.70 8.92 9.08
N LYS A 100 8.82 10.24 8.87
CA LYS A 100 8.39 11.30 9.81
C LYS A 100 6.90 11.18 10.11
N TYR A 101 6.07 10.91 9.10
CA TYR A 101 4.62 10.74 9.22
C TYR A 101 4.20 9.29 9.52
N GLY A 102 5.10 8.49 10.08
CA GLY A 102 4.75 7.16 10.56
C GLY A 102 4.61 6.08 9.47
N PHE A 103 4.95 6.36 8.21
CA PHE A 103 4.97 5.34 7.16
C PHE A 103 6.29 4.60 7.11
N SER A 104 6.23 3.31 6.82
CA SER A 104 7.41 2.46 6.67
C SER A 104 7.13 1.31 5.72
N ARG A 105 8.20 0.70 5.22
CA ARG A 105 8.08 -0.55 4.48
C ARG A 105 7.89 -1.71 5.46
N PRO A 106 7.02 -2.69 5.18
CA PRO A 106 6.83 -3.85 6.05
C PRO A 106 8.14 -4.64 6.22
N ALA A 107 8.41 -5.08 7.47
CA ALA A 107 9.65 -5.75 7.83
C ALA A 107 9.83 -7.14 7.17
N SER A 108 8.73 -7.80 6.78
CA SER A 108 8.74 -9.17 6.26
C SER A 108 8.94 -9.28 4.74
N THR A 109 9.01 -8.18 3.99
CA THR A 109 9.20 -8.20 2.54
C THR A 109 10.68 -8.14 2.16
N MET A 110 11.47 -9.13 2.62
CA MET A 110 12.86 -9.34 2.20
C MET A 110 13.01 -9.95 0.79
N ALA A 111 11.94 -10.12 0.02
CA ALA A 111 12.00 -10.82 -1.25
C ALA A 111 11.49 -9.99 -2.42
N ARG A 112 12.18 -8.90 -2.81
CA ARG A 112 12.09 -8.21 -4.12
C ARG A 112 10.71 -7.83 -4.72
N LYS A 113 9.59 -8.19 -4.11
CA LYS A 113 8.28 -8.32 -4.75
C LYS A 113 7.29 -7.23 -4.34
N ASP A 114 7.61 -6.46 -3.30
CA ASP A 114 6.74 -5.40 -2.79
C ASP A 114 7.55 -4.12 -2.53
N TYR A 115 8.25 -3.69 -3.59
CA TYR A 115 9.02 -2.45 -3.58
C TYR A 115 8.14 -1.19 -3.48
N PRO A 116 6.98 -1.13 -4.15
CA PRO A 116 6.14 0.04 -4.09
C PRO A 116 5.47 0.28 -2.75
N HIS A 117 5.27 -0.75 -1.92
CA HIS A 117 4.41 -0.70 -0.75
C HIS A 117 5.00 -0.01 0.47
N TRP A 118 4.20 0.90 1.02
CA TRP A 118 4.42 1.64 2.26
C TRP A 118 3.15 1.59 3.11
N GLN A 119 3.29 1.34 4.40
CA GLN A 119 2.17 1.29 5.33
C GLN A 119 2.46 2.11 6.58
N HIS A 120 1.41 2.63 7.20
CA HIS A 120 1.53 3.29 8.49
C HIS A 120 2.02 2.28 9.55
N LYS A 121 2.87 2.69 10.49
CA LYS A 121 3.47 1.82 11.51
C LYS A 121 2.44 1.20 12.46
N SER A 122 1.30 1.88 12.66
CA SER A 122 0.18 1.34 13.42
C SER A 122 -0.72 0.40 12.60
N ALA A 123 -0.49 0.28 11.29
CA ALA A 123 -1.19 -0.69 10.45
C ALA A 123 -0.71 -2.09 10.82
N SER A 124 -1.49 -2.78 11.64
CA SER A 124 -1.37 -4.22 11.78
C SER A 124 -2.16 -4.86 10.63
N ALA A 125 -1.62 -5.92 10.03
CA ALA A 125 -2.30 -6.72 9.00
C ALA A 125 -3.63 -7.36 9.49
N ASN A 126 -4.08 -7.04 10.71
CA ASN A 126 -5.05 -7.78 11.49
C ASN A 126 -6.04 -6.90 12.26
N SER A 127 -6.20 -5.59 12.01
CA SER A 127 -7.35 -4.89 12.59
C SER A 127 -8.61 -5.25 11.80
N VAL A 128 -9.16 -6.42 12.15
CA VAL A 128 -10.49 -6.89 11.73
C VAL A 128 -11.53 -5.76 11.91
N GLU A 129 -11.34 -4.88 12.90
CA GLU A 129 -12.17 -3.71 13.17
C GLU A 129 -12.09 -2.60 12.09
N ALA A 130 -10.91 -2.28 11.54
CA ALA A 130 -10.78 -1.29 10.47
C ALA A 130 -11.37 -1.83 9.15
N ASN A 131 -11.28 -3.14 8.95
CA ASN A 131 -11.92 -3.84 7.85
C ASN A 131 -13.44 -3.96 8.03
N ARG A 132 -13.95 -4.01 9.27
CA ARG A 132 -15.39 -3.97 9.56
C ARG A 132 -16.02 -2.66 9.13
N VAL A 133 -15.40 -1.52 9.43
CA VAL A 133 -15.89 -0.20 9.00
C VAL A 133 -15.84 -0.04 7.48
N ALA A 134 -14.75 -0.47 6.84
CA ALA A 134 -14.64 -0.44 5.37
C ALA A 134 -15.67 -1.37 4.70
N ARG A 135 -15.95 -2.52 5.30
CA ARG A 135 -16.96 -3.48 4.85
C ARG A 135 -18.38 -2.97 5.07
N GLU A 136 -18.70 -2.41 6.24
CA GLU A 136 -20.01 -1.80 6.56
C GLU A 136 -20.33 -0.62 5.64
N TYR A 137 -19.34 0.24 5.35
CA TYR A 137 -19.51 1.34 4.40
C TYR A 137 -19.82 0.82 2.98
N TYR A 138 -19.15 -0.24 2.55
CA TYR A 138 -19.38 -0.81 1.22
C TYR A 138 -20.73 -1.54 1.10
N GLU A 139 -21.11 -2.32 2.11
CA GLU A 139 -22.38 -3.07 2.12
C GLU A 139 -23.62 -2.16 2.24
N ASN A 140 -23.45 -0.90 2.69
CA ASN A 140 -24.59 -0.03 3.01
C ASN A 140 -24.57 1.36 2.34
N CYS A 141 -23.53 1.76 1.61
CA CYS A 141 -23.42 3.12 1.05
C CYS A 141 -23.03 3.19 -0.44
N LEU A 142 -22.83 2.05 -1.11
CA LEU A 142 -22.66 1.93 -2.57
C LEU A 142 -23.68 0.93 -3.12
#